data_AF-A0AA37NQ87-F1
#
_entry.id   AF-A0AA37NQ87-F1
#
_cell.length_a   1.000
_cell.length_b   1.000
_cell.length_c   1.000
_cell.angle_alpha   90.00
_cell.angle_beta   90.00
_cell.angle_gamma   90.00
#
_symmetry.space_group_name_H-M   'P 1'
#
loop_
_entity.id
_entity.type
_entity.pdbx_description
1 polymer ?
#
loop_
_entity_poly.entity_id
_entity_poly.type
_entity_poly.pdbx_seq_one_letter_code
_entity_poly.pdbx_strand_id
1 'polypeptide(L)'
;MLVGWGGLVVTTYLFYTGLPGTPATLVFNYGLIGLFVGSIALLPIVGVRAFPPEVRFTGLSFSYNMAYAVFGGITPILITLWQQHDVLANAHYVAAMGVLGFALGFVPLASRGWQPSART
;
A
#
# COMPACT_ATOMS: atom_id res chain seq x y z
N MET A 1 3.05 -3.95 9.90
CA MET A 1 2.58 -4.29 8.54
C MET A 1 1.22 -4.97 8.58
N LEU A 2 1.07 -6.11 9.26
CA LEU A 2 -0.20 -6.87 9.27
C LEU A 2 -1.42 -6.06 9.73
N VAL A 3 -1.38 -5.47 10.93
CA VAL A 3 -2.50 -4.68 11.46
C VAL A 3 -2.81 -3.47 10.58
N GLY A 4 -1.78 -2.75 10.16
CA GLY A 4 -1.92 -1.55 9.34
C GLY A 4 -2.55 -1.83 7.98
N TRP A 5 -1.95 -2.74 7.22
CA TRP A 5 -2.43 -3.10 5.88
C TRP A 5 -3.72 -3.92 5.90
N GLY A 6 -3.90 -4.81 6.88
CA GLY A 6 -5.14 -5.55 7.07
C GLY A 6 -6.30 -4.64 7.48
N GLY A 7 -6.05 -3.69 8.37
CA GLY A 7 -7.03 -2.66 8.71
C GLY A 7 -7.37 -1.75 7.52
N LEU A 8 -6.40 -1.44 6.65
CA LEU A 8 -6.67 -0.71 5.41
C LEU A 8 -7.66 -1.47 4.50
N VAL A 9 -7.50 -2.78 4.36
CA VAL A 9 -8.44 -3.63 3.60
C VAL A 9 -9.86 -3.55 4.17
N VAL A 10 -10.01 -3.68 5.49
CA VAL A 10 -11.34 -3.65 6.11
C VAL A 10 -11.98 -2.27 5.99
N THR A 11 -11.20 -1.23 6.30
CA THR A 11 -11.70 0.15 6.37
C THR A 11 -11.96 0.77 5.00
N THR A 12 -11.27 0.34 3.95
CA THR A 12 -11.57 0.79 2.58
C THR A 12 -12.94 0.30 2.13
N TYR A 13 -13.29 -0.98 2.38
CA TYR A 13 -14.63 -1.47 2.08
C TYR A 13 -15.67 -0.79 2.96
N LEU A 14 -15.42 -0.66 4.27
CA LEU A 14 -16.33 0.06 5.17
C LEU A 14 -16.64 1.49 4.68
N PHE A 15 -15.63 2.20 4.18
CA PHE A 15 -15.80 3.53 3.61
C PHE A 15 -16.66 3.51 2.35
N TYR A 16 -16.27 2.73 1.34
CA TYR A 16 -16.93 2.74 0.03
C TYR A 16 -18.34 2.13 0.05
N THR A 17 -18.59 1.06 0.82
CA THR A 17 -19.95 0.50 0.96
C THR A 17 -20.86 1.37 1.83
N GLY A 18 -20.29 2.27 2.62
CA GLY A 18 -21.03 3.23 3.45
C GLY A 18 -21.44 4.51 2.73
N LEU A 19 -21.06 4.71 1.46
CA LEU A 19 -21.39 5.90 0.68
C LEU A 19 -22.86 5.89 0.19
N PRO A 20 -23.51 7.06 0.10
CA PRO A 20 -22.98 8.41 0.41
C PRO A 20 -22.92 8.73 1.91
N GLY A 21 -23.61 7.97 2.75
CA GLY A 21 -23.64 8.13 4.20
C GLY A 21 -24.19 9.49 4.67
N THR A 22 -24.00 9.78 5.97
CA THR A 22 -24.20 11.13 6.55
C THR A 22 -22.86 11.87 6.64
N PRO A 23 -22.84 13.22 6.76
CA PRO A 23 -21.59 13.97 6.95
C PRO A 23 -20.75 13.47 8.13
N ALA A 24 -21.39 13.14 9.26
CA ALA A 24 -20.69 12.63 10.45
C ALA A 24 -20.04 11.26 10.19
N THR A 25 -20.77 10.33 9.59
CA THR A 25 -20.23 8.99 9.25
C THR A 25 -19.15 9.07 8.18
N LEU A 26 -19.27 10.00 7.22
CA LEU A 26 -18.28 10.21 6.18
C LEU A 26 -16.96 10.68 6.79
N VAL A 27 -17.00 11.71 7.65
CA VAL A 27 -15.81 12.24 8.34
C VAL A 27 -15.18 11.16 9.22
N PHE A 28 -15.98 10.41 9.97
CA PHE A 28 -15.48 9.34 10.82
C PHE A 28 -14.79 8.23 10.00
N ASN A 29 -15.47 7.69 8.98
CA ASN A 29 -14.91 6.64 8.13
C ASN A 29 -13.68 7.13 7.35
N TYR A 30 -13.65 8.40 6.95
CA TYR A 30 -12.50 9.02 6.30
C TYR A 30 -11.29 9.16 7.24
N GLY A 31 -11.52 9.54 8.49
CA GLY A 31 -10.47 9.52 9.52
C GLY A 31 -9.96 8.11 9.80
N LEU A 32 -10.87 7.13 9.85
CA LEU A 32 -10.54 5.74 10.11
C LEU A 32 -9.71 5.11 8.97
N ILE A 33 -10.12 5.28 7.72
CA ILE A 33 -9.30 4.84 6.57
C ILE A 33 -7.96 5.59 6.54
N GLY A 34 -7.95 6.89 6.87
CA GLY A 34 -6.74 7.71 6.97
C GLY A 34 -5.73 7.17 8.00
N LEU A 35 -6.21 6.71 9.16
CA LEU A 35 -5.37 6.06 10.18
C LEU A 35 -4.62 4.84 9.60
N PHE A 36 -5.31 3.97 8.87
CA PHE A 36 -4.70 2.77 8.31
C PHE A 36 -3.89 3.04 7.04
N VAL A 37 -4.26 4.04 6.23
CA VAL A 37 -3.45 4.54 5.11
C VAL A 37 -2.07 5.02 5.59
N GLY A 38 -1.95 5.47 6.84
CA GLY A 38 -0.66 5.77 7.47
C GLY A 38 0.37 4.63 7.37
N SER A 39 -0.07 3.38 7.13
CA SER A 39 0.80 2.23 6.84
C SER A 39 1.72 2.43 5.64
N ILE A 40 1.42 3.36 4.72
CA ILE A 40 2.28 3.74 3.61
C ILE A 40 3.67 4.21 4.08
N ALA A 41 3.77 4.76 5.31
CA ALA A 41 5.06 5.12 5.91
C ALA A 41 6.02 3.93 6.07
N LEU A 42 5.51 2.69 6.05
CA LEU A 42 6.34 1.48 6.10
C LEU A 42 7.07 1.22 4.78
N LEU A 43 6.61 1.76 3.65
CA LEU A 43 7.23 1.55 2.34
C LEU A 43 8.69 2.04 2.29
N PRO A 44 9.02 3.30 2.64
CA PRO A 44 10.42 3.74 2.67
C PRO A 44 11.25 3.01 3.73
N ILE A 45 10.65 2.64 4.87
CA ILE A 45 11.35 1.90 5.95
C ILE A 45 11.79 0.52 5.47
N VAL A 46 10.90 -0.23 4.82
CA VAL A 46 11.23 -1.53 4.24
C VAL A 46 12.15 -1.36 3.03
N GLY A 47 11.89 -0.37 2.19
CA GLY A 47 12.66 -0.06 0.99
C GLY A 47 14.14 0.17 1.29
N VAL A 48 14.50 1.04 2.25
CA VAL A 48 15.92 1.26 2.60
C VAL A 48 16.58 0.02 3.20
N ARG A 49 15.81 -0.82 3.89
CA ARG A 49 16.31 -2.05 4.50
C ARG A 49 16.50 -3.16 3.46
N ALA A 50 15.83 -3.10 2.32
CA ALA A 50 15.87 -4.14 1.29
C ALA A 50 17.22 -4.23 0.55
N PHE A 51 18.02 -3.16 0.58
CA PHE A 51 19.23 -3.03 -0.22
C PHE A 51 20.52 -3.08 0.64
N PRO A 52 21.63 -3.60 0.07
CA PRO A 52 22.96 -3.47 0.65
C PRO A 52 23.33 -2.01 0.92
N PRO A 53 24.16 -1.72 1.93
CA PRO A 53 24.62 -0.36 2.22
C PRO A 53 25.19 0.38 0.99
N GLU A 54 25.92 -0.32 0.13
CA GLU A 54 26.67 0.24 -1.01
C GLU A 54 25.75 0.82 -2.09
N VAL A 55 24.54 0.28 -2.23
CA VAL A 55 23.57 0.68 -3.26
C VAL A 55 22.22 1.11 -2.66
N ARG A 56 22.14 1.33 -1.35
CA ARG A 56 20.87 1.56 -0.66
C ARG A 56 20.09 2.75 -1.21
N PHE A 57 20.79 3.86 -1.44
CA PHE A 57 20.18 5.09 -1.93
C PHE A 57 19.72 4.96 -3.38
N THR A 58 20.59 4.44 -4.26
CA THR A 58 20.30 4.26 -5.68
C THR A 58 19.26 3.18 -5.91
N GLY A 59 19.31 2.06 -5.18
CA GLY A 59 18.32 0.98 -5.22
C GLY A 59 16.93 1.43 -4.79
N LEU A 60 16.83 2.20 -3.69
CA LEU A 60 15.56 2.80 -3.26
C LEU A 60 15.03 3.76 -4.33
N SER A 61 15.86 4.69 -4.79
CA SER A 61 15.46 5.70 -5.77
C SER A 61 15.00 5.05 -7.08
N PHE A 62 15.75 4.09 -7.61
CA PHE A 62 15.39 3.36 -8.82
C PHE A 62 14.04 2.65 -8.66
N SER A 63 13.88 1.87 -7.59
CA SER A 63 12.65 1.09 -7.35
C SER A 63 11.43 1.98 -7.16
N TYR A 64 11.58 3.07 -6.41
CA TYR A 64 10.53 4.06 -6.17
C TYR A 64 10.13 4.76 -7.47
N ASN A 65 11.08 5.34 -8.21
CA ASN A 65 10.79 6.05 -9.45
C ASN A 65 10.20 5.13 -10.52
N MET A 66 10.70 3.90 -10.64
CA MET A 66 10.14 2.90 -11.56
C MET A 66 8.69 2.57 -11.21
N ALA A 67 8.41 2.28 -9.93
CA ALA A 67 7.04 1.99 -9.49
C ALA A 67 6.11 3.17 -9.74
N TYR A 68 6.55 4.41 -9.45
CA TYR A 68 5.76 5.61 -9.73
C TYR A 68 5.52 5.84 -11.22
N ALA A 69 6.51 5.60 -12.07
CA ALA A 69 6.34 5.76 -13.52
C ALA A 69 5.32 4.76 -14.08
N VAL A 70 5.41 3.49 -13.65
CA VAL A 70 4.53 2.41 -14.13
C VAL A 70 3.12 2.59 -13.56
N PHE A 71 2.97 2.60 -12.24
CA PHE A 71 1.65 2.63 -11.60
C PHE A 71 1.01 4.02 -11.63
N GLY A 72 1.80 5.10 -11.64
CA GLY A 72 1.26 6.46 -11.78
C GLY A 72 0.57 6.69 -13.13
N GLY A 73 1.03 6.03 -14.20
CA GLY A 73 0.38 6.09 -15.51
C GLY A 73 -0.74 5.07 -15.70
N ILE A 74 -0.56 3.83 -15.24
CA ILE A 74 -1.51 2.74 -15.50
C ILE A 74 -2.72 2.80 -14.57
N THR A 75 -2.53 3.09 -13.29
CA THR A 75 -3.61 3.02 -12.29
C THR A 75 -4.80 3.92 -12.61
N PRO A 76 -4.62 5.21 -12.98
CA PRO A 76 -5.76 6.07 -13.32
C PRO A 76 -6.60 5.52 -14.48
N ILE A 77 -5.95 5.00 -15.52
CA ILE A 77 -6.62 4.41 -16.68
C ILE A 77 -7.39 3.15 -16.27
N LEU A 78 -6.71 2.24 -15.56
CA LEU A 78 -7.28 0.99 -15.09
C LEU A 78 -8.53 1.24 -14.24
N ILE A 79 -8.44 2.15 -13.27
CA ILE A 79 -9.54 2.46 -12.36
C ILE A 79 -10.68 3.17 -13.08
N THR A 80 -10.38 4.11 -13.98
CA THR A 80 -11.41 4.83 -14.75
C THR A 80 -12.25 3.85 -15.58
N LEU A 81 -11.60 2.90 -16.25
CA LEU A 81 -12.29 1.89 -17.04
C LEU A 81 -13.04 0.88 -16.17
N TRP A 82 -12.43 0.39 -15.10
CA TRP A 82 -13.06 -0.59 -14.21
C TRP A 82 -14.29 0.00 -13.51
N GLN A 83 -14.25 1.27 -13.12
CA GLN A 83 -15.37 1.93 -12.45
C GLN A 83 -16.64 2.02 -13.31
N GLN A 84 -16.54 1.87 -14.63
CA GLN A 84 -17.70 1.79 -15.53
C GLN A 84 -18.51 0.50 -15.33
N HIS A 85 -17.88 -0.55 -14.82
CA HIS A 85 -18.48 -1.87 -14.59
C HIS A 85 -18.75 -2.15 -13.12
N ASP A 86 -18.00 -1.51 -12.22
CA ASP A 86 -18.07 -1.77 -10.78
C ASP A 86 -17.89 -0.48 -9.97
N VAL A 87 -18.93 -0.09 -9.23
CA VAL A 87 -18.94 1.10 -8.37
C VAL A 87 -17.88 1.01 -7.26
N LEU A 88 -17.52 -0.21 -6.84
CA LEU A 88 -16.53 -0.47 -5.80
C LEU A 88 -15.11 -0.68 -6.35
N ALA A 89 -14.85 -0.44 -7.64
CA ALA A 89 -13.52 -0.62 -8.25
C ALA A 89 -12.38 0.03 -7.44
N ASN A 90 -12.60 1.24 -6.92
CA ASN A 90 -11.63 1.93 -6.05
C ASN A 90 -11.34 1.16 -4.75
N ALA A 91 -12.38 0.62 -4.10
CA ALA A 91 -12.25 -0.17 -2.89
C ALA A 91 -11.47 -1.46 -3.17
N HIS A 92 -11.80 -2.17 -4.26
CA HIS A 92 -11.13 -3.38 -4.68
C HIS A 92 -9.64 -3.16 -4.94
N TYR A 93 -9.28 -2.06 -5.60
CA TYR A 93 -7.89 -1.72 -5.87
C TYR A 93 -7.09 -1.43 -4.59
N VAL A 94 -7.63 -0.58 -3.70
CA VAL A 94 -6.98 -0.26 -2.42
C VAL A 94 -6.87 -1.51 -1.54
N ALA A 95 -7.91 -2.35 -1.52
CA ALA A 95 -7.89 -3.63 -0.83
C ALA A 95 -6.81 -4.57 -1.39
N ALA A 96 -6.65 -4.66 -2.71
CA ALA A 96 -5.60 -5.46 -3.33
C ALA A 96 -4.20 -4.98 -2.89
N MET A 97 -3.97 -3.67 -2.84
CA MET A 97 -2.70 -3.10 -2.33
C MET A 97 -2.52 -3.37 -0.84
N GLY A 98 -3.60 -3.32 -0.05
CA GLY A 98 -3.59 -3.70 1.36
C GLY A 98 -3.25 -5.18 1.57
N VAL A 99 -3.86 -6.09 0.81
CA VAL A 99 -3.53 -7.52 0.85
C VAL A 99 -2.08 -7.76 0.47
N LEU A 100 -1.56 -7.08 -0.56
CA LEU A 100 -0.15 -7.16 -0.93
C LEU A 100 0.76 -6.69 0.21
N GLY A 101 0.49 -5.53 0.82
CA GLY A 101 1.26 -5.02 1.95
C GLY A 101 1.18 -5.92 3.19
N PHE A 102 0.03 -6.57 3.41
CA PHE A 102 -0.16 -7.58 4.44
C PHE A 102 0.72 -8.81 4.16
N ALA A 103 0.65 -9.35 2.95
CA ALA A 103 1.44 -10.51 2.52
C ALA A 103 2.95 -10.24 2.60
N LEU A 104 3.40 -9.05 2.19
CA LEU A 104 4.80 -8.63 2.31
C LEU A 104 5.28 -8.59 3.76
N GLY A 105 4.37 -8.43 4.73
CA GLY A 105 4.69 -8.51 6.16
C GLY A 105 5.27 -9.86 6.60
N PHE A 106 5.03 -10.94 5.84
CA PHE A 106 5.61 -12.26 6.11
C PHE A 106 6.97 -12.48 5.46
N VAL A 107 7.41 -11.58 4.57
CA VAL A 107 8.71 -11.70 3.91
C VAL A 107 9.80 -11.35 4.93
N PRO A 108 10.83 -12.20 5.13
CA PRO A 108 11.89 -11.93 6.10
C PRO A 108 12.61 -10.60 5.88
N LEU A 109 12.70 -10.16 4.62
CA LEU A 109 13.26 -8.86 4.23
C LEU A 109 12.52 -7.68 4.89
N ALA A 110 11.21 -7.81 5.10
CA ALA A 110 10.40 -6.75 5.72
C ALA A 110 10.71 -6.56 7.21
N SER A 111 11.13 -7.63 7.91
CA SER A 111 11.45 -7.58 9.35
C SER A 111 12.95 -7.41 9.61
N ARG A 112 13.79 -8.19 8.91
CA ARG A 112 15.24 -8.28 9.15
C ARG A 112 16.06 -7.37 8.24
N GLY A 113 15.49 -6.94 7.11
CA GLY A 113 16.25 -6.24 6.07
C GLY A 113 17.29 -7.14 5.41
N TRP A 114 18.11 -6.52 4.57
CA TRP A 114 19.25 -7.14 3.91
C TRP A 114 20.26 -7.59 4.98
N GLN A 115 20.68 -8.84 4.88
CA GLN A 115 21.72 -9.41 5.72
C GLN A 115 22.92 -9.75 4.84
N PRO A 116 24.16 -9.49 5.27
CA PRO A 116 25.34 -9.97 4.57
C PRO A 116 25.23 -11.48 4.42
N SER A 117 25.37 -11.99 3.20
CA SER A 117 25.50 -13.43 3.01
C SER A 117 26.75 -13.87 3.77
N ALA A 118 26.61 -14.81 4.71
CA ALA A 118 27.75 -15.35 5.45
C ALA A 118 28.66 -16.02 4.42
N ARG A 119 29.71 -15.31 4.00
CA ARG A 119 30.79 -15.88 3.20
C ARG A 119 31.52 -16.87 4.11
N THR A 120 31.20 -18.15 3.99
CA THR A 120 32.11 -19.25 4.32
C THR A 120 33.16 -19.37 3.24
#